data_AF-A0A2Z2P653-F1
#
_entry.id   AF-A0A2Z2P653-F1
#
_cell.length_a   1.000
_cell.length_b   1.000
_cell.length_c   1.000
_cell.angle_alpha   90.00
_cell.angle_beta   90.00
_cell.angle_gamma   90.00
#
_symmetry.space_group_name_H-M   'P 1'
#
loop_
_entity.id
_entity.type
_entity.pdbx_description
1 polymer ?
#
loop_
_entity_poly.entity_id
_entity_poly.type
_entity_poly.pdbx_seq_one_letter_code
_entity_poly.pdbx_strand_id
1 'polypeptide(L)'
;MQAIEAAVVLPEGAGALDEYSRNYAVGPDGKVLARYVIPSESSVADEDHGCEVMLANFDSRPCTDEEVAEMVRDDQARAERIGKAGQSRWLESYSELPFVLDAGCGLIEIVYNPHSKQIERAECNGEA
;
A
#
# COMPACT_ATOMS: atom_id res chain seq x y z
N MET A 1 6.22 8.75 13.94
CA MET A 1 5.99 7.33 13.61
C MET A 1 6.10 6.41 14.83
N GLN A 2 7.22 6.31 15.56
CA GLN A 2 7.36 5.35 16.68
C GLN A 2 6.23 5.40 17.72
N ALA A 3 5.79 6.59 18.15
CA ALA A 3 4.68 6.71 19.10
C ALA A 3 3.34 6.18 18.54
N ILE A 4 3.14 6.27 17.23
CA ILE A 4 1.94 5.75 16.53
C ILE A 4 2.06 4.23 16.45
N GLU A 5 3.20 3.71 15.99
CA GLU A 5 3.46 2.28 15.84
C GLU A 5 3.41 1.53 17.17
N ALA A 6 3.77 2.17 18.28
CA ALA A 6 3.66 1.60 19.62
C ALA A 6 2.24 1.68 20.21
N ALA A 7 1.40 2.59 19.71
CA ALA A 7 0.05 2.83 20.22
C ALA A 7 -1.04 2.18 19.37
N VAL A 8 -0.75 1.87 18.10
CA VAL A 8 -1.73 1.31 17.17
C VAL A 8 -2.04 -0.14 17.53
N VAL A 9 -3.33 -0.44 17.58
CA VAL A 9 -3.86 -1.81 17.55
C VAL A 9 -4.42 -2.00 16.15
N LEU A 10 -3.90 -2.97 15.42
CA LEU A 10 -4.36 -3.24 14.06
C LEU A 10 -5.76 -3.87 14.09
N PRO A 11 -6.64 -3.54 13.12
CA PRO A 11 -7.97 -4.12 13.02
C PRO A 11 -7.93 -5.64 12.81
N GLU A 12 -9.04 -6.30 13.11
CA GLU A 12 -9.19 -7.74 12.85
C GLU A 12 -9.00 -8.04 11.35
N GLY A 13 -8.27 -9.12 11.04
CA GLY A 13 -7.96 -9.50 9.65
C GLY A 13 -6.72 -8.80 9.07
N ALA A 14 -6.12 -7.83 9.77
CA ALA A 14 -4.82 -7.28 9.40
C ALA A 14 -3.66 -8.27 9.63
N GLY A 15 -2.65 -8.21 8.78
CA GLY A 15 -1.39 -8.92 8.94
C GLY A 15 -0.50 -8.31 10.04
N ALA A 16 0.70 -8.85 10.21
CA ALA A 16 1.69 -8.29 11.13
C ALA A 16 2.20 -6.92 10.66
N LEU A 17 2.56 -6.05 11.60
CA LEU A 17 2.95 -4.67 11.30
C LEU A 17 4.17 -4.56 10.34
N ASP A 18 5.05 -5.55 10.33
CA ASP A 18 6.24 -5.62 9.48
C ASP A 18 5.95 -6.11 8.05
N GLU A 19 4.75 -6.63 7.77
CA GLU A 19 4.27 -6.90 6.41
C GLU A 19 3.90 -5.60 5.67
N TYR A 20 3.64 -4.52 6.41
CA TYR A 20 3.21 -3.25 5.86
C TYR A 20 4.38 -2.30 5.59
N SER A 21 4.26 -1.55 4.49
CA SER A 21 4.92 -0.27 4.32
C SER A 21 4.11 0.83 4.99
N ARG A 22 4.73 1.60 5.89
CA ARG A 22 4.04 2.53 6.79
C ARG A 22 4.30 3.97 6.36
N ASN A 23 3.28 4.60 5.79
CA ASN A 23 3.35 5.92 5.19
C ASN A 23 2.64 6.92 6.08
N TYR A 24 3.31 8.03 6.41
CA TYR A 24 2.79 9.05 7.33
C TYR A 24 2.79 10.43 6.68
N ALA A 25 1.75 11.21 6.91
CA ALA A 25 1.71 12.62 6.54
C ALA A 25 0.88 13.42 7.55
N VAL A 26 1.09 14.74 7.60
CA VAL A 26 0.25 15.63 8.40
C VAL A 26 -0.97 16.04 7.56
N GLY A 27 -2.16 15.77 8.08
CA GLY A 27 -3.43 16.18 7.49
C GLY A 27 -3.71 17.67 7.69
N PRO A 28 -4.71 18.21 6.97
CA PRO A 28 -5.06 19.64 7.03
C PRO A 28 -5.55 20.11 8.40
N ASP A 29 -6.04 19.20 9.24
CA ASP A 29 -6.49 19.47 10.61
C ASP A 29 -5.36 19.31 11.65
N GLY A 30 -4.11 19.10 11.21
CA GLY A 30 -2.95 18.91 12.05
C GLY A 30 -2.84 17.51 12.67
N LYS A 31 -3.76 16.58 12.34
CA LYS A 31 -3.61 15.17 12.72
C LYS A 31 -2.61 14.47 11.83
N VAL A 32 -2.06 13.35 12.29
CA VAL A 32 -1.24 12.49 11.46
C VAL A 32 -2.14 11.48 10.79
N LEU A 33 -2.13 11.49 9.46
CA LEU A 33 -2.75 10.47 8.63
C LEU A 33 -1.68 9.44 8.29
N ALA A 34 -1.97 8.18 8.57
CA ALA A 34 -1.10 7.08 8.22
C ALA A 34 -1.82 6.06 7.35
N ARG A 35 -1.12 5.56 6.34
CA ARG A 35 -1.57 4.47 5.48
C ARG A 35 -0.54 3.34 5.51
N TYR A 36 -0.95 2.22 6.07
CA TYR A 36 -0.14 1.02 6.11
C TYR A 36 -0.57 0.14 4.94
N VAL A 37 0.35 -0.15 4.03
CA VAL A 37 0.04 -0.86 2.79
C VAL A 37 0.91 -2.09 2.67
N ILE A 38 0.33 -3.26 2.46
CA ILE A 38 1.09 -4.45 2.07
C ILE A 38 1.55 -4.24 0.63
N PRO A 39 2.86 -4.13 0.37
CA PRO A 39 3.35 -3.99 -1.00
C PRO A 39 3.00 -5.26 -1.78
N SER A 40 2.40 -5.10 -2.96
CA SER A 40 2.22 -6.22 -3.88
C SER A 40 3.58 -6.74 -4.33
N GLU A 41 3.78 -8.04 -4.30
CA GLU A 41 4.90 -8.67 -4.98
C GLU A 41 4.78 -8.39 -6.49
N SER A 42 5.92 -8.29 -7.19
CA SER A 42 5.90 -8.00 -8.62
C SER A 42 5.21 -9.15 -9.34
N SER A 43 4.21 -8.80 -10.15
CA SER A 43 3.46 -9.75 -10.97
C SER A 43 4.30 -10.41 -12.07
N VAL A 44 5.52 -9.91 -12.29
CA VAL A 44 6.46 -10.39 -13.30
C VAL A 44 7.50 -11.36 -12.72
N ALA A 45 7.63 -11.41 -11.39
CA ALA A 45 8.64 -12.23 -10.71
C ALA A 45 8.20 -13.68 -10.49
N ASP A 46 6.94 -14.00 -10.79
CA ASP A 46 6.40 -15.35 -10.69
C ASP A 46 6.75 -16.10 -11.98
N GLU A 47 7.94 -16.72 -12.03
CA GLU A 47 8.44 -17.48 -13.19
C GLU A 47 7.47 -18.58 -13.65
N ASP A 48 6.56 -19.01 -12.76
CA ASP A 48 5.53 -20.03 -13.01
C ASP A 48 4.24 -19.48 -13.63
N HIS A 49 4.00 -18.16 -13.58
CA HIS A 49 2.80 -17.50 -14.10
C HIS A 49 3.18 -16.50 -15.19
N GLY A 50 3.41 -17.01 -16.40
CA GLY A 50 3.71 -16.17 -17.57
C GLY A 50 2.67 -15.09 -17.82
N CYS A 51 3.13 -13.92 -18.27
CA CYS A 51 2.26 -12.82 -18.69
C CYS A 51 1.53 -13.20 -20.00
N GLU A 52 0.19 -13.11 -19.99
CA GLU A 52 -0.66 -13.44 -21.13
C GLU A 52 -1.62 -12.27 -21.46
N VAL A 53 -1.79 -12.00 -22.74
CA VAL A 53 -2.72 -10.98 -23.27
C VAL A 53 -3.89 -11.66 -23.95
N MET A 54 -5.12 -11.31 -23.55
CA MET A 54 -6.34 -11.78 -24.20
C MET A 54 -6.57 -11.03 -25.51
N LEU A 55 -6.75 -11.78 -26.59
CA LEU A 55 -7.02 -11.26 -27.92
C LEU A 55 -8.53 -11.12 -28.16
N ALA A 56 -8.92 -10.31 -29.16
CA ALA A 56 -10.33 -10.06 -29.48
C ALA A 56 -11.11 -11.32 -29.91
N ASN A 57 -10.40 -12.37 -30.32
CA ASN A 57 -10.97 -13.67 -30.66
C ASN A 57 -11.06 -14.63 -29.45
N PHE A 58 -10.83 -14.14 -28.23
CA PHE A 58 -10.78 -14.91 -26.98
C PHE A 58 -9.62 -15.91 -26.87
N ASP A 59 -8.67 -15.91 -27.79
CA ASP A 59 -7.40 -16.60 -27.59
C ASP A 59 -6.49 -15.79 -26.65
N SER A 60 -5.45 -16.43 -26.12
CA SER A 60 -4.36 -15.76 -25.42
C SER A 60 -3.06 -15.85 -26.22
N ARG A 61 -2.16 -14.92 -25.94
CA ARG A 61 -0.76 -14.99 -26.35
C ARG A 61 0.15 -14.60 -25.19
N PRO A 62 1.40 -15.08 -25.18
CA PRO A 62 2.39 -14.54 -24.27
C PRO A 62 2.61 -13.04 -24.55
N CYS A 63 2.95 -12.31 -23.50
CA CYS A 63 3.38 -10.93 -23.59
C CYS A 63 4.69 -10.83 -24.39
N THR A 64 4.86 -9.70 -25.06
CA THR A 64 6.12 -9.33 -25.69
C THR A 64 7.12 -8.82 -24.66
N ASP A 65 8.42 -8.85 -24.97
CA ASP A 65 9.45 -8.30 -24.10
C ASP A 65 9.20 -6.83 -23.73
N GLU A 66 8.59 -6.05 -24.63
CA GLU A 66 8.26 -4.65 -24.39
C GLU A 66 7.11 -4.48 -23.38
N GLU A 67 6.05 -5.29 -23.50
CA GLU A 67 4.92 -5.33 -22.55
C GLU A 67 5.40 -5.78 -21.16
N VAL A 68 6.25 -6.80 -21.12
CA VAL A 68 6.88 -7.26 -19.87
C VAL A 68 7.74 -6.15 -19.26
N ALA A 69 8.57 -5.49 -20.06
CA ALA A 69 9.40 -4.38 -19.58
C ALA A 69 8.57 -3.19 -19.09
N GLU A 70 7.41 -2.93 -19.68
CA GLU A 70 6.47 -1.91 -19.21
C GLU A 70 5.88 -2.26 -17.85
N MET A 71 5.38 -3.50 -17.68
CA MET A 71 4.88 -3.97 -16.39
C MET A 71 5.95 -3.90 -15.29
N VAL A 72 7.19 -4.27 -15.58
CA VAL A 72 8.31 -4.14 -14.64
C VAL A 72 8.52 -2.68 -14.22
N ARG A 73 8.46 -1.74 -15.16
CA ARG A 73 8.61 -0.30 -14.85
C ARG A 73 7.46 0.19 -13.98
N ASP A 74 6.23 -0.23 -14.25
CA ASP A 74 5.05 0.15 -13.47
C ASP A 74 5.09 -0.44 -12.06
N ASP A 75 5.49 -1.71 -11.92
CA ASP A 75 5.70 -2.38 -10.63
C ASP A 75 6.78 -1.67 -9.81
N GLN A 76 7.90 -1.28 -10.44
CA GLN A 76 8.96 -0.52 -9.79
C GLN A 76 8.47 0.86 -9.33
N ALA A 77 7.80 1.61 -10.21
CA ALA A 77 7.23 2.92 -9.88
C ALA A 77 6.17 2.83 -8.77
N ARG A 78 5.41 1.73 -8.72
CA ARG A 78 4.48 1.45 -7.62
C ARG A 78 5.22 1.15 -6.33
N ALA A 79 6.25 0.30 -6.35
CA ALA A 79 7.06 -0.03 -5.19
C ALA A 79 7.76 1.20 -4.60
N GLU A 80 8.25 2.12 -5.44
CA GLU A 80 8.81 3.40 -5.01
C GLU A 80 7.75 4.29 -4.35
N ARG A 81 6.55 4.35 -4.93
CA ARG A 81 5.43 5.14 -4.38
C ARG A 81 4.77 4.56 -3.14
N ILE A 82 4.87 3.26 -2.88
CA ILE A 82 4.29 2.62 -1.68
C ILE A 82 5.33 2.43 -0.57
N GLY A 83 6.56 2.09 -0.96
CA GLY A 83 7.63 1.66 -0.06
C GLY A 83 7.67 0.14 0.11
N LYS A 84 8.67 -0.34 0.87
CA LYS A 84 8.84 -1.77 1.16
C LYS A 84 8.19 -2.16 2.48
N ALA A 85 7.87 -3.44 2.63
CA ALA A 85 7.40 -4.03 3.87
C ALA A 85 8.44 -3.77 4.98
N GLY A 86 7.95 -3.53 6.20
CA GLY A 86 8.80 -3.25 7.36
C GLY A 86 9.47 -1.88 7.34
N GLN A 87 9.19 -1.02 6.35
CA GLN A 87 9.69 0.36 6.32
C GLN A 87 8.66 1.36 6.80
N SER A 88 9.15 2.51 7.26
CA SER A 88 8.34 3.64 7.72
C SER A 88 8.88 4.92 7.12
N ARG A 89 8.02 5.80 6.61
CA ARG A 89 8.44 7.07 6.01
C ARG A 89 7.42 8.18 6.16
N TRP A 90 7.93 9.40 6.25
CA TRP A 90 7.13 10.61 6.19
C TRP A 90 7.06 11.12 4.75
N LEU A 91 5.87 11.49 4.32
CA LEU A 91 5.61 12.18 3.07
C LEU A 91 5.44 13.67 3.34
N GLU A 92 5.72 14.50 2.34
CA GLU A 92 5.63 15.95 2.47
C GLU A 92 4.17 16.41 2.54
N SER A 93 3.30 15.76 1.76
CA SER A 93 1.87 16.06 1.71
C SER A 93 1.02 14.82 1.97
N TYR A 94 -0.13 15.01 2.62
CA TYR A 94 -1.14 13.95 2.77
C TYR A 94 -1.74 13.49 1.43
N SER A 95 -1.66 14.31 0.38
CA SER A 95 -2.09 13.94 -0.98
C SER A 95 -1.18 12.88 -1.62
N GLU A 96 0.02 12.67 -1.10
CA GLU A 96 0.96 11.64 -1.57
C GLU A 96 0.75 10.29 -0.89
N LEU A 97 -0.10 10.23 0.14
CA LEU A 97 -0.38 8.97 0.83
C LEU A 97 -0.92 7.94 -0.17
N PRO A 98 -0.37 6.72 -0.20
CA PRO A 98 -0.78 5.71 -1.17
C PRO A 98 -2.28 5.44 -1.08
N PHE A 99 -2.97 5.30 -2.20
CA PHE A 99 -4.38 4.92 -2.23
C PHE A 99 -4.52 3.66 -3.06
N VAL A 100 -5.26 2.69 -2.53
CA VAL A 100 -5.61 1.45 -3.22
C VAL A 100 -7.11 1.26 -3.02
N LEU A 101 -7.80 0.93 -4.12
CA LEU A 101 -9.23 0.62 -4.09
C LEU A 101 -9.44 -0.82 -3.62
N ASP A 102 -10.45 -1.02 -2.78
CA ASP A 102 -10.92 -2.33 -2.32
C ASP A 102 -9.80 -3.23 -1.77
N ALA A 103 -8.81 -2.62 -1.09
CA ALA A 103 -7.66 -3.34 -0.58
C ALA A 103 -7.99 -4.17 0.67
N GLY A 104 -9.14 -3.94 1.31
CA GLY A 104 -9.45 -4.49 2.63
C GLY A 104 -8.31 -4.21 3.60
N CYS A 105 -7.89 -5.21 4.36
CA CYS A 105 -6.77 -5.05 5.29
C CYS A 105 -5.38 -5.06 4.63
N GLY A 106 -5.29 -5.14 3.29
CA GLY A 106 -4.08 -4.83 2.53
C GLY A 106 -3.73 -3.33 2.56
N LEU A 107 -4.68 -2.46 2.93
CA LEU A 107 -4.45 -1.06 3.25
C LEU A 107 -5.19 -0.71 4.54
N ILE A 108 -4.47 -0.25 5.55
CA ILE A 108 -5.05 0.21 6.82
C ILE A 108 -4.94 1.73 6.89
N GLU A 109 -6.06 2.39 7.17
CA GLU A 109 -6.13 3.83 7.37
C GLU A 109 -6.11 4.16 8.86
N ILE A 110 -5.15 4.99 9.27
CA ILE A 110 -4.94 5.36 10.66
C ILE A 110 -5.00 6.88 10.79
N VAL A 111 -5.72 7.35 11.81
CA VAL A 111 -5.76 8.76 12.21
C VAL A 111 -5.22 8.87 13.62
N TYR A 112 -4.13 9.61 13.79
CA TYR A 112 -3.50 9.85 15.08
C TYR A 112 -3.54 11.33 15.45
N ASN A 113 -4.00 11.62 16.65
CA ASN A 113 -4.01 12.98 17.18
C ASN A 113 -2.75 13.25 18.02
N PRO A 114 -1.85 14.13 17.56
CA PRO A 114 -0.59 14.37 18.26
C PRO A 114 -0.75 15.10 19.60
N HIS A 115 -1.87 15.80 19.83
CA HIS A 115 -2.13 16.52 21.08
C HIS A 115 -2.56 15.56 22.20
N SER A 116 -3.55 14.71 21.93
CA SER A 116 -4.04 13.71 22.89
C SER A 116 -3.18 12.44 22.93
N LYS A 117 -2.31 12.25 21.92
CA LYS A 117 -1.50 11.04 21.71
C LYS A 117 -2.35 9.77 21.57
N GLN A 118 -3.49 9.88 20.91
CA GLN A 118 -4.42 8.78 20.72
C GLN A 118 -4.59 8.44 19.24
N ILE A 119 -4.79 7.16 18.99
CA ILE A 119 -5.31 6.65 17.72
C ILE A 119 -6.82 6.90 17.76
N GLU A 120 -7.28 7.82 16.91
CA GLU A 120 -8.71 8.12 16.78
C GLU A 120 -9.42 7.13 15.86
N ARG A 121 -8.67 6.55 14.90
CA ARG A 121 -9.17 5.58 13.93
C ARG A 121 -8.06 4.66 13.45
N ALA A 122 -8.37 3.38 13.27
CA ALA A 122 -7.52 2.38 12.63
C ALA A 122 -8.44 1.31 12.00
N GLU A 123 -8.60 1.35 10.68
CA GLU A 123 -9.60 0.55 9.96
C GLU A 123 -9.04 0.01 8.64
N CYS A 124 -9.57 -1.14 8.20
CA CYS A 124 -9.26 -1.69 6.89
C CYS A 124 -9.91 -0.86 5.79
N ASN A 125 -9.26 -0.76 4.64
CA ASN A 125 -9.75 0.04 3.53
C ASN A 125 -11.13 -0.45 3.03
N GLY A 126 -12.08 0.48 2.94
CA GLY A 126 -13.44 0.18 2.51
C GLY A 126 -14.39 -0.23 3.64
N GLU A 127 -13.90 -0.34 4.87
CA GLU A 127 -14.73 -0.54 6.06
C GLU A 127 -15.00 0.80 6.75
N ALA A 128 -16.24 1.00 7.21
CA ALA A 128 -16.73 2.22 7.88
C ALA A 128 -17.55 1.87 9.13
#